data_AF-A0A059NWA5-F1
#
_entry.id   AF-A0A059NWA5-F1
#
_cell.length_a   1.000
_cell.length_b   1.000
_cell.length_c   1.000
_cell.angle_alpha   90.00
_cell.angle_beta   90.00
_cell.angle_gamma   90.00
#
_symmetry.space_group_name_H-M   'P 1'
#
loop_
_entity.id
_entity.type
_entity.pdbx_description
1 polymer ?
#
loop_
_entity_poly.entity_id
_entity_poly.type
_entity_poly.pdbx_seq_one_letter_code
_entity_poly.pdbx_strand_id
1 'polypeptide(L)'
;MEKSESIIELSKSLAQFQQEVKQPMKDADNPFFKSKYVPLESVVEAITNCAPKHGLSFVQYPCNNDDGRIGIATVVTHTSGEYMEFDPVFMKPEKDTPQGSSEGWLRVNKNQVEVVGVRNGKGDTGDYKKVSK
;
A
#
# COMPACT_ATOMS: atom_id res chain seq x y z
N MET A 1 11.62 -3.79 -9.85
CA MET A 1 11.33 -4.65 -8.69
C MET A 1 12.62 -5.39 -8.36
N GLU A 2 13.07 -5.29 -7.12
CA GLU A 2 14.23 -6.02 -6.59
C GLU A 2 13.75 -7.13 -5.67
N LYS A 3 14.46 -8.26 -5.60
CA LYS A 3 14.07 -9.38 -4.72
C LYS A 3 15.26 -10.27 -4.39
N SER A 4 15.09 -11.08 -3.34
CA SER A 4 16.01 -12.18 -3.04
C SER A 4 16.16 -13.18 -4.20
N GLU A 5 17.29 -13.91 -4.20
CA GLU A 5 17.55 -14.97 -5.17
C GLU A 5 16.42 -16.02 -5.17
N SER A 6 16.05 -16.47 -3.96
CA SER A 6 14.85 -17.25 -3.69
C SER A 6 13.77 -16.39 -3.05
N ILE A 7 12.50 -16.67 -3.38
CA ILE A 7 11.31 -16.06 -2.76
C ILE A 7 10.28 -17.12 -2.36
N ILE A 8 10.72 -18.37 -2.15
CA ILE A 8 9.83 -19.52 -1.97
C ILE A 8 9.03 -19.39 -0.67
N GLU A 9 9.70 -19.09 0.43
CA GLU A 9 9.09 -18.99 1.76
C GLU A 9 8.24 -17.72 1.86
N LEU A 10 8.75 -16.60 1.33
CA LEU A 10 8.01 -15.36 1.20
C LEU A 10 6.71 -15.56 0.40
N SER A 11 6.77 -16.25 -0.74
CA SER A 11 5.59 -16.48 -1.59
C SER A 11 4.56 -17.39 -0.92
N LYS A 12 5.00 -18.43 -0.21
CA LYS A 12 4.10 -19.31 0.57
C LYS A 12 3.41 -18.53 1.68
N SER A 13 4.16 -17.75 2.45
CA SER A 13 3.63 -16.93 3.54
C SER A 13 2.67 -15.86 3.04
N LEU A 14 2.96 -15.23 1.90
CA LEU A 14 2.05 -14.27 1.24
C LEU A 14 0.75 -14.95 0.80
N ALA A 15 0.81 -16.17 0.25
CA ALA A 15 -0.39 -16.92 -0.15
C ALA A 15 -1.26 -17.28 1.06
N GLN A 16 -0.65 -17.72 2.17
CA GLN A 16 -1.37 -18.03 3.41
C GLN A 16 -1.96 -16.77 4.06
N PHE A 17 -1.19 -15.68 4.08
CA PHE A 17 -1.66 -14.38 4.54
C PHE A 17 -2.90 -13.92 3.76
N GLN A 18 -2.89 -14.03 2.43
CA GLN A 18 -4.03 -13.62 1.60
C GLN A 18 -5.30 -14.45 1.85
N GLN A 19 -5.16 -15.69 2.29
CA GLN A 19 -6.31 -16.54 2.65
C GLN A 19 -6.93 -16.15 4.00
N GLU A 20 -6.12 -15.68 4.95
CA GLU A 20 -6.57 -15.35 6.31
C GLU A 20 -6.95 -13.87 6.49
N VAL A 21 -6.29 -12.96 5.77
CA VAL A 21 -6.47 -11.53 5.96
C VAL A 21 -7.90 -11.11 5.66
N LYS A 22 -8.55 -10.48 6.63
CA LYS A 22 -9.89 -9.91 6.46
C LYS A 22 -9.76 -8.53 5.84
N GLN A 23 -10.39 -8.33 4.70
CA GLN A 23 -10.44 -7.03 4.05
C GLN A 23 -11.24 -6.06 4.94
N PRO A 24 -10.69 -4.88 5.25
CA PRO A 24 -11.35 -3.91 6.09
C PRO A 24 -12.60 -3.34 5.39
N MET A 25 -13.66 -3.09 6.16
CA MET A 25 -14.93 -2.59 5.61
C MET A 25 -14.89 -1.09 5.34
N LYS A 26 -15.73 -0.63 4.40
CA LYS A 26 -16.01 0.78 4.16
C LYS A 26 -17.12 1.25 5.09
N ASP A 27 -16.79 1.52 6.33
CA ASP A 27 -17.78 1.84 7.37
C ASP A 27 -17.70 3.27 7.90
N ALA A 28 -16.61 4.01 7.64
CA ALA A 28 -16.50 5.41 8.04
C ALA A 28 -17.14 6.37 7.01
N ASP A 29 -17.87 7.34 7.53
CA ASP A 29 -18.59 8.33 6.73
C ASP A 29 -17.69 9.53 6.40
N ASN A 30 -17.65 9.91 5.12
CA ASN A 30 -17.00 11.14 4.69
C ASN A 30 -18.01 12.30 4.72
N PRO A 31 -17.88 13.27 5.65
CA PRO A 31 -18.84 14.36 5.82
C PRO A 31 -18.88 15.33 4.63
N PHE A 32 -17.86 15.33 3.77
CA PHE A 32 -17.77 16.21 2.61
C PHE A 32 -18.28 15.56 1.32
N PHE A 33 -18.08 14.25 1.17
CA PHE A 33 -18.33 13.56 -0.10
C PHE A 33 -19.52 12.59 -0.07
N LYS A 34 -20.25 12.48 1.06
CA LYS A 34 -21.37 11.53 1.24
C LYS A 34 -21.03 10.09 0.81
N SER A 35 -19.75 9.75 0.85
CA SER A 35 -19.20 8.44 0.52
C SER A 35 -18.71 7.75 1.78
N LYS A 36 -18.64 6.42 1.73
CA LYS A 36 -17.97 5.63 2.78
C LYS A 36 -16.55 5.32 2.36
N TYR A 37 -15.62 5.47 3.29
CA TYR A 37 -14.20 5.14 3.10
C TYR A 37 -13.76 4.04 4.08
N VAL A 38 -12.64 3.39 3.77
CA VAL A 38 -12.01 2.46 4.70
C VAL A 38 -11.11 3.27 5.65
N PRO A 39 -11.32 3.20 6.97
CA PRO A 39 -10.42 3.83 7.93
C PRO A 39 -8.98 3.31 7.79
N LEU A 40 -8.00 4.19 7.90
CA LEU A 40 -6.58 3.80 7.80
C LEU A 40 -6.21 2.86 8.95
N GLU A 41 -6.78 3.09 10.13
CA GLU A 41 -6.60 2.29 11.32
C GLU A 41 -7.05 0.83 11.08
N SER A 42 -8.20 0.64 10.43
CA SER A 42 -8.72 -0.69 10.07
C SER A 42 -7.81 -1.44 9.09
N VAL A 43 -7.15 -0.70 8.19
CA VAL A 43 -6.16 -1.27 7.26
C VAL A 43 -4.90 -1.70 8.00
N VAL A 44 -4.36 -0.84 8.88
CA VAL A 44 -3.19 -1.16 9.70
C VAL A 44 -3.48 -2.35 10.59
N GLU A 45 -4.64 -2.38 11.25
CA GLU A 45 -5.06 -3.48 12.12
C GLU A 45 -5.16 -4.81 11.34
N ALA A 46 -5.73 -4.81 10.14
CA ALA A 46 -5.82 -6.01 9.31
C ALA A 46 -4.43 -6.60 9.00
N ILE A 47 -3.43 -5.74 8.74
CA ILE A 47 -2.07 -6.19 8.45
C ILE A 47 -1.36 -6.60 9.73
N THR A 48 -1.38 -5.79 10.79
CA THR A 48 -0.67 -6.06 12.05
C THR A 48 -1.21 -7.33 12.74
N ASN A 49 -2.50 -7.65 12.60
CA ASN A 49 -3.07 -8.86 13.21
C ASN A 49 -2.77 -10.14 12.41
N CYS A 50 -2.49 -10.05 11.10
CA CYS A 50 -2.38 -11.21 10.22
C CYS A 50 -0.94 -11.47 9.76
N ALA A 51 -0.20 -10.42 9.37
CA ALA A 51 1.14 -10.54 8.78
C ALA A 51 2.17 -11.22 9.71
N PRO A 52 2.26 -10.88 11.03
CA PRO A 52 3.24 -11.51 11.91
C PRO A 52 3.05 -13.02 12.10
N LYS A 53 1.82 -13.53 11.98
CA LYS A 53 1.54 -14.98 12.08
C LYS A 53 2.19 -15.78 10.97
N HIS A 54 2.35 -15.16 9.80
CA HIS A 54 2.96 -15.74 8.61
C HIS A 54 4.44 -15.31 8.46
N GLY A 55 5.04 -14.73 9.51
CA GLY A 55 6.42 -14.26 9.47
C GLY A 55 6.66 -13.09 8.50
N LEU A 56 5.61 -12.38 8.10
CA LEU A 56 5.70 -11.26 7.15
C LEU A 56 5.86 -9.93 7.90
N SER A 57 6.70 -9.06 7.35
CA SER A 57 6.75 -7.66 7.73
C SER A 57 6.96 -6.79 6.49
N PHE A 58 6.73 -5.48 6.62
CA PHE A 58 6.93 -4.54 5.52
C PHE A 58 7.54 -3.25 6.05
N VAL A 59 8.34 -2.62 5.20
CA VAL A 59 8.99 -1.33 5.47
C VAL A 59 8.71 -0.43 4.28
N GLN A 60 8.37 0.82 4.56
CA GLN A 60 8.22 1.85 3.55
C GLN A 60 9.17 3.00 3.85
N TYR A 61 9.85 3.50 2.83
CA TYR A 61 10.79 4.60 2.99
C TYR A 61 10.66 5.61 1.84
N PRO A 62 10.88 6.91 2.13
CA PRO A 62 10.82 7.95 1.11
C PRO A 62 12.01 7.84 0.15
N CYS A 63 11.77 8.10 -1.12
CA CYS A 63 12.81 8.20 -2.15
C CYS A 63 12.48 9.33 -3.11
N ASN A 64 13.50 9.84 -3.81
CA ASN A 64 13.33 10.86 -4.83
C ASN A 64 13.87 10.32 -6.16
N ASN A 65 13.27 10.71 -7.28
CA ASN A 65 13.85 10.47 -8.59
C ASN A 65 14.62 11.69 -9.11
N ASP A 66 15.34 11.53 -10.21
CA ASP A 66 16.13 12.58 -10.86
C ASP A 66 15.29 13.80 -11.32
N ASP A 67 13.97 13.61 -11.50
CA ASP A 67 13.03 14.68 -11.87
C ASP A 67 12.52 15.49 -10.65
N GLY A 68 13.06 15.24 -9.45
CA GLY A 68 12.61 15.88 -8.22
C GLY A 68 11.23 15.43 -7.76
N ARG A 69 10.75 14.26 -8.23
CA ARG A 69 9.49 13.68 -7.76
C ARG A 69 9.73 12.93 -6.45
N ILE A 70 8.75 13.02 -5.57
CA ILE A 70 8.76 12.32 -4.29
C ILE A 70 8.06 10.99 -4.49
N GLY A 71 8.70 9.93 -4.01
CA GLY A 71 8.19 8.58 -4.08
C GLY A 71 8.28 7.85 -2.76
N ILE A 72 7.64 6.69 -2.74
CA ILE A 72 7.75 5.73 -1.66
C ILE A 72 8.17 4.38 -2.24
N ALA A 73 9.20 3.80 -1.64
CA ALA A 73 9.59 2.42 -1.89
C ALA A 73 8.97 1.54 -0.80
N THR A 74 8.51 0.35 -1.18
CA THR A 74 7.96 -0.63 -0.24
C THR A 74 8.75 -1.93 -0.35
N VAL A 75 9.26 -2.39 0.78
CA VAL A 75 9.96 -3.66 0.93
C VAL A 75 9.11 -4.57 1.80
N VAL A 76 8.80 -5.77 1.30
CA VAL A 76 8.18 -6.84 2.07
C VAL A 76 9.26 -7.84 2.43
N THR A 77 9.33 -8.23 3.69
CA THR A 77 10.33 -9.17 4.22
C THR A 77 9.65 -10.33 4.92
N HIS A 78 10.34 -11.46 4.94
CA HIS A 78 9.92 -12.67 5.64
C HIS A 78 10.96 -13.10 6.68
N THR A 79 10.54 -13.83 7.72
CA THR A 79 11.42 -14.37 8.77
C THR A 79 12.53 -15.28 8.24
N SER A 80 12.41 -15.83 7.03
CA SER A 80 13.49 -16.57 6.37
C SER A 80 14.66 -15.69 5.90
N GLY A 81 14.51 -14.37 5.92
CA GLY A 81 15.43 -13.41 5.31
C GLY A 81 15.13 -13.10 3.84
N GLU A 82 14.16 -13.79 3.23
CA GLU A 82 13.70 -13.45 1.88
C GLU A 82 12.96 -12.10 1.87
N TYR A 83 13.16 -11.34 0.81
CA TYR A 83 12.54 -10.04 0.61
C TYR A 83 12.11 -9.80 -0.85
N MET A 84 11.16 -8.88 -1.00
CA MET A 84 10.72 -8.34 -2.28
C MET A 84 10.51 -6.83 -2.13
N GLU A 85 11.16 -6.07 -2.98
CA GLU A 85 11.08 -4.62 -3.06
C GLU A 85 10.38 -4.18 -4.34
N PHE A 86 9.29 -3.46 -4.18
CA PHE A 86 8.48 -2.96 -5.27
C PHE A 86 9.08 -1.67 -5.83
N ASP A 87 8.90 -1.46 -7.13
CA ASP A 87 9.32 -0.21 -7.75
C ASP A 87 8.63 0.98 -7.06
N PRO A 88 9.37 2.05 -6.76
CA PRO A 88 8.78 3.16 -6.04
C PRO A 88 7.66 3.82 -6.85
N VAL A 89 6.58 4.20 -6.16
CA VAL A 89 5.54 5.02 -6.77
C VAL A 89 5.85 6.48 -6.51
N PHE A 90 6.00 7.24 -7.60
CA PHE A 90 6.33 8.66 -7.56
C PHE A 90 5.11 9.54 -7.80
N MET A 91 5.04 10.66 -7.09
CA MET A 91 4.10 11.75 -7.32
C MET A 91 4.85 13.07 -7.52
N LYS A 92 4.29 13.94 -8.35
CA LYS A 92 4.73 15.33 -8.43
C LYS A 92 3.90 16.15 -7.44
N PRO A 93 4.50 16.78 -6.41
CA PRO A 93 3.75 17.66 -5.52
C PRO A 93 3.21 18.87 -6.29
N GLU A 94 2.02 19.37 -5.91
CA GLU A 94 1.43 20.56 -6.54
C GLU A 94 2.24 21.83 -6.28
N LYS A 95 2.96 21.87 -5.15
CA LYS A 95 3.83 22.96 -4.74
C LYS A 95 5.16 22.39 -4.24
N ASP A 96 6.26 22.95 -4.72
CA ASP A 96 7.61 22.61 -4.27
C ASP A 96 7.91 23.32 -2.95
N THR A 97 7.26 22.85 -1.89
CA THR A 97 7.37 23.38 -0.52
C THR A 97 7.38 22.20 0.44
N PRO A 98 7.95 22.33 1.66
CA PRO A 98 7.92 21.26 2.65
C PRO A 98 6.51 20.70 2.91
N GLN A 99 5.50 21.58 2.91
CA GLN A 99 4.11 21.21 3.09
C GLN A 99 3.55 20.43 1.89
N GLY A 100 3.76 20.90 0.65
CA GLY A 100 3.34 20.17 -0.55
C GLY A 100 4.02 18.81 -0.70
N SER A 101 5.28 18.70 -0.27
CA SER A 101 6.03 17.44 -0.22
C SER A 101 5.45 16.45 0.78
N SER A 102 5.07 16.92 1.97
CA SER A 102 4.44 16.09 3.01
C SER A 102 3.04 15.59 2.61
N GLU A 103 2.25 16.42 1.92
CA GLU A 103 0.93 16.05 1.38
C GLU A 103 1.06 15.01 0.27
N GLY A 104 2.05 15.17 -0.62
CA GLY A 104 2.39 14.18 -1.65
C GLY A 104 2.78 12.83 -1.04
N TRP A 105 3.64 12.83 -0.02
CA TRP A 105 4.04 11.63 0.71
C TRP A 105 2.84 10.89 1.32
N LEU A 106 1.97 11.60 2.04
CA LEU A 106 0.79 11.01 2.67
C LEU A 106 -0.16 10.39 1.63
N ARG A 107 -0.31 11.04 0.47
CA ARG A 107 -1.19 10.59 -0.60
C ARG A 107 -0.66 9.35 -1.34
N VAL A 108 0.65 9.26 -1.53
CA VAL A 108 1.28 8.06 -2.09
C VAL A 108 1.22 6.89 -1.10
N ASN A 109 1.49 7.15 0.19
CA ASN A 109 1.43 6.12 1.23
C ASN A 109 0.04 5.45 1.32
N LYS A 110 -1.04 6.25 1.28
CA LYS A 110 -2.43 5.75 1.29
C LYS A 110 -2.80 4.82 0.13
N ASN A 111 -2.13 4.94 -1.02
CA ASN A 111 -2.44 4.16 -2.22
C ASN A 111 -1.59 2.88 -2.35
N GLN A 112 -0.52 2.72 -1.55
CA GLN A 112 0.40 1.58 -1.66
C GLN A 112 0.01 0.38 -0.78
N VAL A 113 -0.99 0.50 0.09
CA VAL A 113 -1.40 -0.63 0.95
C VAL A 113 -1.95 -1.82 0.16
N GLU A 114 -2.25 -1.63 -1.13
CA GLU A 114 -2.58 -2.69 -2.07
C GLU A 114 -1.43 -3.70 -2.30
N VAL A 115 -0.18 -3.34 -1.98
CA VAL A 115 1.02 -4.16 -2.20
C VAL A 115 1.00 -5.48 -1.41
N VAL A 116 0.32 -5.52 -0.25
CA VAL A 116 0.16 -6.75 0.56
C VAL A 116 -1.18 -7.45 0.25
N GLY A 117 -1.93 -6.99 -0.76
CA GLY A 117 -3.25 -7.52 -1.11
C GLY A 117 -4.39 -7.03 -0.21
N VAL A 118 -4.12 -6.12 0.74
CA VAL A 118 -5.16 -5.42 1.52
C VAL A 118 -5.59 -4.19 0.74
N ARG A 119 -6.77 -4.27 0.15
CA ARG A 119 -7.28 -3.17 -0.68
C ARG A 119 -7.91 -2.12 0.22
N ASN A 120 -7.48 -0.88 0.04
CA ASN A 120 -8.29 0.26 0.43
C ASN A 120 -9.48 0.25 -0.54
N GLY A 121 -10.64 -0.23 -0.08
CA GLY A 121 -11.76 -0.55 -0.97
C GLY A 121 -12.07 0.62 -1.92
N LYS A 122 -12.33 0.32 -3.22
CA LYS A 122 -12.65 1.24 -4.33
C LYS A 122 -12.37 2.71 -4.01
N GLY A 123 -11.22 3.24 -4.42
CA GLY A 123 -11.00 4.69 -4.39
C GLY A 123 -12.22 5.42 -4.93
N ASP A 124 -12.53 6.58 -4.34
CA ASP A 124 -13.55 7.53 -4.84
C ASP A 124 -13.13 8.16 -6.19
N THR A 125 -12.52 7.39 -7.08
CA THR A 125 -12.40 7.68 -8.50
C THR A 125 -13.64 7.13 -9.17
N GLY A 126 -14.51 8.05 -9.61
CA GLY A 126 -15.78 7.75 -10.26
C GLY A 126 -15.67 6.64 -11.30
N ASP A 127 -16.74 5.85 -11.37
CA ASP A 127 -17.00 4.77 -12.31
C ASP A 127 -16.04 4.77 -13.52
N TYR A 128 -15.06 3.86 -13.51
CA TYR A 128 -14.56 3.33 -14.76
C TYR A 128 -15.73 2.61 -15.42
N LYS A 129 -16.47 3.37 -16.25
CA LYS A 129 -17.37 2.81 -17.24
C LYS A 129 -16.59 1.70 -17.93
N LYS A 130 -17.11 0.48 -17.86
CA LYS A 130 -16.71 -0.61 -18.76
C LYS A 130 -16.71 -0.03 -20.17
N VAL A 131 -15.53 0.23 -20.72
CA VAL A 131 -15.40 0.43 -22.16
C VAL A 131 -15.45 -0.97 -22.75
N SER A 132 -16.67 -1.48 -22.92
CA SER A 132 -16.94 -2.55 -23.85
C SER A 132 -16.96 -1.94 -25.24
N LYS A 133 -15.96 -2.27 -26.06
CA LYS A 133 -16.09 -2.52 -27.50
C LYS A 133 -14.93 -3.37 -27.95
#